data_AF-A0A5R9NXE2-F1
#
_entry.id   AF-A0A5R9NXE2-F1
#
_cell.length_a   1.000
_cell.length_b   1.000
_cell.length_c   1.000
_cell.angle_alpha   90.00
_cell.angle_beta   90.00
_cell.angle_gamma   90.00
#
_symmetry.space_group_name_H-M   'P 1'
#
loop_
_entity.id
_entity.type
_entity.pdbx_description
1 polymer ?
#
loop_
_entity_poly.entity_id
_entity_poly.type
_entity_poly.pdbx_seq_one_letter_code
_entity_poly.pdbx_strand_id
1 'polypeptide(L)'
;MPSVIVIPTAEEQLKIANGREPDVGNIFSREFDTAEELQSYIEGLEGLPDCMEYEVVQDKGLTVVLSFGGDETSITFSNEAEKKAYFSGLEDAHGWTSPMKLEESDAGYEDLKTLMSVSAPKP
;
A
#
# COMPACT_ATOMS: atom_id res chain seq x y z
N MET A 1 11.39 8.33 -9.23
CA MET A 1 11.01 7.49 -8.09
C MET A 1 9.64 6.95 -8.44
N PRO A 2 9.48 5.64 -8.64
CA PRO A 2 8.16 5.04 -8.83
C PRO A 2 7.28 5.30 -7.61
N SER A 3 5.98 5.42 -7.84
CA SER A 3 5.04 5.81 -6.80
C SER A 3 3.67 5.13 -6.95
N VAL A 4 2.93 5.11 -5.84
CA VAL A 4 1.56 4.58 -5.78
C VAL A 4 0.71 5.52 -4.93
N ILE A 5 -0.55 5.68 -5.33
CA ILE A 5 -1.56 6.34 -4.51
C ILE A 5 -2.38 5.26 -3.82
N VAL A 6 -2.52 5.34 -2.51
CA VAL A 6 -3.31 4.42 -1.71
C VAL A 6 -4.53 5.15 -1.17
N ILE A 7 -5.69 4.55 -1.38
CA ILE A 7 -7.02 5.03 -1.00
C ILE A 7 -7.55 4.07 0.07
N PRO A 8 -7.31 4.37 1.36
CA PRO A 8 -7.54 3.47 2.48
C PRO A 8 -9.00 3.13 2.76
N THR A 9 -9.90 4.09 2.50
CA THR A 9 -11.29 3.99 2.96
C THR A 9 -12.24 3.69 1.81
N ALA A 10 -13.19 2.80 2.07
CA ALA A 10 -14.27 2.52 1.11
C ALA A 10 -15.09 3.77 0.75
N GLU A 11 -15.19 4.75 1.65
CA GLU A 11 -15.86 6.02 1.37
C GLU A 11 -15.16 6.79 0.24
N GLU A 12 -13.83 6.93 0.30
CA GLU A 12 -13.08 7.65 -0.73
C GLU A 12 -13.08 6.89 -2.06
N GLN A 13 -12.96 5.56 -2.01
CA GLN A 13 -13.09 4.70 -3.19
C GLN A 13 -14.46 4.90 -3.87
N LEU A 14 -15.54 4.96 -3.10
CA LEU A 14 -16.88 5.20 -3.61
C LEU A 14 -17.03 6.61 -4.20
N LYS A 15 -16.43 7.64 -3.59
CA LYS A 15 -16.48 9.00 -4.14
C LYS A 15 -15.79 9.04 -5.51
N ILE A 16 -14.59 8.47 -5.62
CA ILE A 16 -13.83 8.38 -6.88
C ILE A 16 -14.63 7.61 -7.94
N ALA A 17 -15.15 6.43 -7.61
CA ALA A 17 -15.92 5.60 -8.55
C ALA A 17 -17.20 6.29 -9.07
N ASN A 18 -17.79 7.19 -8.27
CA ASN A 18 -18.98 7.95 -8.64
C ASN A 18 -18.65 9.35 -9.23
N GLY A 19 -17.38 9.66 -9.51
CA GLY A 19 -16.96 10.96 -10.04
C GLY A 19 -17.20 12.13 -9.06
N ARG A 20 -17.20 11.85 -7.76
CA ARG A 20 -17.30 12.85 -6.69
C ARG A 20 -15.90 13.16 -6.16
N GLU A 21 -15.73 14.39 -5.71
CA GLU A 21 -14.48 14.83 -5.09
C GLU A 21 -14.23 14.07 -3.78
N PRO A 22 -13.11 13.32 -3.67
CA PRO A 22 -12.73 12.65 -2.44
C PRO A 22 -12.10 13.61 -1.44
N ASP A 23 -12.16 13.25 -0.15
CA ASP A 23 -11.34 13.86 0.90
C ASP A 23 -9.91 13.35 0.79
N VAL A 24 -9.09 14.11 0.06
CA VAL A 24 -7.67 13.81 -0.16
C VAL A 24 -6.83 13.82 1.11
N GLY A 25 -7.33 14.34 2.24
CA GLY A 25 -6.67 14.23 3.55
C GLY A 25 -6.58 12.79 4.06
N ASN A 26 -7.44 11.90 3.55
CA ASN A 26 -7.44 10.47 3.87
C ASN A 26 -6.77 9.60 2.80
N ILE A 27 -6.11 10.20 1.80
CA ILE A 27 -5.44 9.49 0.69
C ILE A 27 -3.93 9.69 0.81
N PHE A 28 -3.16 8.63 0.54
CA PHE A 28 -1.72 8.65 0.71
C PHE A 28 -1.01 8.46 -0.62
N SER A 29 0.08 9.19 -0.83
CA SER A 29 1.03 8.93 -1.91
C SER A 29 2.32 8.40 -1.31
N ARG A 30 2.77 7.24 -1.81
CA ARG A 30 4.02 6.59 -1.41
C ARG A 30 4.99 6.62 -2.58
N GLU A 31 6.24 6.95 -2.30
CA GLU A 31 7.33 6.98 -3.28
C GLU A 31 8.41 6.00 -2.86
N PHE A 32 9.03 5.33 -3.84
CA PHE A 32 10.05 4.31 -3.64
C PHE A 32 11.28 4.60 -4.50
N ASP A 33 12.44 4.08 -4.09
CA ASP A 33 13.68 4.31 -4.83
C ASP A 33 13.75 3.46 -6.10
N THR A 34 13.17 2.26 -6.07
CA THR A 34 13.16 1.29 -7.17
C THR A 34 11.76 0.73 -7.46
N ALA A 35 11.59 0.15 -8.65
CA ALA A 35 10.32 -0.47 -9.03
C ALA A 35 10.08 -1.77 -8.23
N GLU A 36 11.16 -2.47 -7.88
CA GLU A 36 11.15 -3.68 -7.06
C GLU A 36 10.69 -3.40 -5.62
N GLU A 37 11.09 -2.25 -5.05
CA GLU A 37 10.58 -1.79 -3.76
C GLU A 37 9.08 -1.47 -3.81
N LEU A 38 8.64 -0.73 -4.84
CA LEU A 38 7.21 -0.47 -5.05
C LEU A 38 6.41 -1.77 -5.15
N GLN A 39 6.90 -2.72 -5.95
CA GLN A 39 6.24 -4.01 -6.13
C GLN A 39 6.16 -4.78 -4.82
N SER A 40 7.25 -4.78 -4.02
CA SER A 40 7.26 -5.43 -2.70
C SER A 40 6.25 -4.80 -1.75
N TYR A 41 6.12 -3.46 -1.76
CA TYR A 41 5.09 -2.76 -0.99
C TYR A 41 3.68 -3.18 -1.40
N ILE A 42 3.40 -3.23 -2.70
CA ILE A 42 2.10 -3.66 -3.23
C ILE A 42 1.78 -5.10 -2.80
N GLU A 43 2.74 -6.01 -2.91
CA GLU A 43 2.58 -7.41 -2.46
C GLU A 43 2.29 -7.51 -0.96
N GLY A 44 2.90 -6.63 -0.15
CA GLY A 44 2.58 -6.51 1.27
C GLY A 44 1.16 -5.99 1.50
N LEU A 45 0.78 -4.93 0.79
CA LEU A 45 -0.54 -4.29 0.90
C LEU A 45 -1.67 -5.26 0.52
N GLU A 46 -1.47 -6.08 -0.51
CA GLU A 46 -2.44 -7.07 -0.98
C GLU A 46 -2.35 -8.42 -0.26
N GLY A 47 -1.22 -8.66 0.41
CA GLY A 47 -0.90 -9.93 1.05
C GLY A 47 -1.67 -10.17 2.35
N LEU A 48 -2.20 -9.11 2.98
CA LEU A 48 -3.02 -9.22 4.19
C LEU A 48 -4.52 -9.16 3.83
N PRO A 49 -5.27 -10.26 4.01
CA PRO A 49 -6.71 -10.21 3.82
C PRO A 49 -7.41 -9.29 4.83
N ASP A 50 -8.55 -8.74 4.43
CA ASP A 50 -9.34 -7.85 5.28
C ASP A 50 -9.60 -8.42 6.67
N CYS A 51 -9.41 -7.57 7.69
CA CYS A 51 -9.67 -7.89 9.10
C CYS A 51 -8.83 -9.07 9.64
N MET A 52 -7.70 -9.39 9.01
CA MET A 52 -6.73 -10.34 9.52
C MET A 52 -5.51 -9.64 10.13
N GLU A 53 -4.94 -10.28 11.15
CA GLU A 53 -3.64 -9.91 11.70
C GLU A 53 -2.56 -10.80 11.10
N TYR A 54 -1.32 -10.30 11.03
CA TYR A 54 -0.16 -11.09 10.66
C TYR A 54 0.81 -11.22 11.82
N GLU A 55 1.50 -12.36 11.90
CA GLU A 55 2.56 -12.60 12.88
C GLU A 55 3.84 -13.02 12.16
N VAL A 56 4.99 -12.48 12.60
CA VAL A 56 6.31 -12.96 12.15
C VAL A 56 6.70 -14.17 12.99
N VAL A 57 6.47 -15.37 12.45
CA VAL A 57 6.80 -16.65 13.10
C VAL A 57 8.31 -16.86 13.14
N GLN A 58 8.99 -16.51 12.05
CA GLN A 58 10.44 -16.67 11.93
C GLN A 58 11.07 -15.59 11.04
N ASP A 59 12.22 -15.06 11.46
CA ASP A 59 13.04 -14.15 10.67
C ASP A 59 14.46 -14.73 10.50
N LYS A 60 14.86 -15.01 9.27
CA LYS A 60 16.19 -15.50 8.87
C LYS A 60 16.93 -14.47 8.00
N GLY A 61 16.74 -13.18 8.29
CA GLY A 61 17.32 -12.09 7.49
C GLY A 61 16.41 -11.77 6.30
N LEU A 62 16.83 -12.11 5.09
CA LEU A 62 16.05 -11.87 3.87
C LEU A 62 14.92 -12.88 3.64
N THR A 63 14.85 -13.95 4.44
CA THR A 63 13.74 -14.90 4.41
C THR A 63 12.95 -14.80 5.70
N VAL A 64 11.64 -14.56 5.59
CA VAL A 64 10.70 -14.49 6.72
C VAL A 64 9.61 -15.54 6.55
N VAL A 65 9.11 -16.06 7.68
CA VAL A 65 7.90 -16.87 7.73
C VAL A 65 6.84 -16.07 8.45
N LEU A 66 5.73 -15.80 7.77
CA LEU A 66 4.60 -15.04 8.25
C LEU A 66 3.40 -15.96 8.45
N SER A 67 2.66 -15.77 9.53
CA SER A 67 1.37 -16.43 9.75
C SER A 67 0.24 -15.43 9.51
N PHE A 68 -0.69 -15.78 8.63
CA PHE A 68 -1.91 -15.04 8.37
C PHE A 68 -3.09 -15.86 8.90
N GLY A 69 -3.57 -15.53 10.11
CA GLY A 69 -4.67 -16.29 10.74
C GLY A 69 -4.39 -17.78 10.97
N GLY A 70 -3.11 -18.17 11.10
CA GLY A 70 -2.67 -19.55 11.30
C GLY A 70 -2.11 -20.23 10.05
N ASP A 71 -2.26 -19.62 8.87
CA ASP A 71 -1.64 -20.10 7.64
C ASP A 71 -0.24 -19.50 7.47
N GLU A 72 0.78 -20.36 7.53
CA GLU A 72 2.18 -19.94 7.42
C GLU A 72 2.64 -19.86 5.96
N THR A 73 3.23 -18.72 5.59
CA THR A 73 3.84 -18.47 4.28
C THR A 73 5.30 -18.04 4.46
N SER A 74 6.21 -18.65 3.68
CA SER A 74 7.62 -18.27 3.64
C SER A 74 7.88 -17.34 2.47
N ILE A 75 8.44 -16.15 2.73
CA ILE A 75 8.75 -15.12 1.74
C ILE A 75 10.26 -14.86 1.76
N THR A 76 10.86 -14.71 0.58
CA THR A 76 12.29 -14.39 0.44
C THR A 76 12.46 -13.13 -0.40
N PHE A 77 13.18 -12.16 0.15
CA PHE A 77 13.45 -10.86 -0.46
C PHE A 77 14.85 -10.83 -1.07
N SER A 78 15.05 -10.00 -2.10
CA SER A 78 16.37 -9.87 -2.73
C SER A 78 17.31 -8.99 -1.91
N ASN A 79 16.75 -8.06 -1.12
CA ASN A 79 17.48 -7.13 -0.28
C ASN A 79 16.60 -6.60 0.88
N GLU A 80 17.23 -5.85 1.79
CA GLU A 80 16.55 -5.29 2.98
C GLU A 80 15.55 -4.18 2.64
N ALA A 81 15.69 -3.50 1.50
CA ALA A 81 14.77 -2.43 1.11
C ALA A 81 13.42 -3.01 0.65
N GLU A 82 13.45 -4.05 -0.19
CA GLU A 82 12.26 -4.83 -0.57
C GLU A 82 11.54 -5.40 0.67
N LYS A 83 12.29 -6.01 1.61
CA LYS A 83 11.73 -6.50 2.87
C LYS A 83 11.00 -5.40 3.64
N LYS A 84 11.61 -4.21 3.78
CA LYS A 84 11.00 -3.07 4.48
C LYS A 84 9.77 -2.54 3.75
N ALA A 85 9.82 -2.46 2.43
CA ALA A 85 8.69 -2.02 1.61
C ALA A 85 7.51 -2.97 1.79
N TYR A 86 7.75 -4.28 1.74
CA TYR A 86 6.73 -5.31 1.99
C TYR A 86 6.08 -5.18 3.38
N PHE A 87 6.87 -5.04 4.45
CA PHE A 87 6.31 -4.83 5.78
C PHE A 87 5.55 -3.50 5.91
N SER A 88 6.01 -2.43 5.25
CA SER A 88 5.26 -1.17 5.22
C SER A 88 3.90 -1.34 4.54
N GLY A 89 3.81 -2.17 3.50
CA GLY A 89 2.55 -2.54 2.85
C GLY A 89 1.63 -3.32 3.79
N LEU A 90 2.16 -4.30 4.52
CA LEU A 90 1.41 -5.06 5.52
C LEU A 90 0.90 -4.17 6.68
N GLU A 91 1.72 -3.25 7.17
CA GLU A 91 1.35 -2.32 8.25
C GLU A 91 0.22 -1.38 7.80
N ASP A 92 0.34 -0.85 6.57
CA ASP A 92 -0.70 -0.06 5.93
C ASP A 92 -2.00 -0.89 5.77
N ALA A 93 -1.91 -2.13 5.28
CA ALA A 93 -3.06 -3.03 5.14
C ALA A 93 -3.72 -3.39 6.48
N HIS A 94 -2.93 -3.63 7.53
CA HIS A 94 -3.42 -4.02 8.85
C HIS A 94 -4.31 -2.94 9.49
N GLY A 95 -4.13 -1.68 9.10
CA GLY A 95 -4.96 -0.56 9.54
C GLY A 95 -6.22 -0.34 8.71
N TRP A 96 -6.35 -0.98 7.54
CA TRP A 96 -7.34 -0.62 6.51
C TRP A 96 -8.21 -1.82 6.09
N THR A 97 -9.38 -1.53 5.51
CA THR A 97 -10.28 -2.55 4.97
C THR A 97 -10.34 -2.39 3.46
N SER A 98 -9.76 -3.33 2.73
CA SER A 98 -9.64 -3.34 1.27
C SER A 98 -9.13 -2.00 0.70
N PRO A 99 -7.91 -1.55 1.06
CA PRO A 99 -7.36 -0.33 0.48
C PRO A 99 -7.24 -0.47 -1.04
N MET A 100 -7.71 0.53 -1.78
CA MET A 100 -7.50 0.59 -3.22
C MET A 100 -6.14 1.23 -3.49
N LYS A 101 -5.43 0.71 -4.49
CA LYS A 101 -4.17 1.29 -4.98
C LYS A 101 -4.35 1.78 -6.42
N LEU A 102 -3.67 2.88 -6.75
CA LEU A 102 -3.53 3.38 -8.11
C LEU A 102 -2.03 3.52 -8.41
N GLU A 103 -1.57 2.77 -9.40
CA GLU A 103 -0.24 2.86 -9.96
C GLU A 103 -0.18 3.95 -11.04
N GLU A 104 1.02 4.39 -11.42
CA GLU A 104 1.22 5.50 -12.39
C GLU A 104 0.57 5.23 -13.76
N SER A 105 0.39 3.96 -14.13
CA SER A 105 -0.28 3.58 -15.38
C SER A 105 -1.81 3.55 -15.28
N ASP A 106 -2.38 3.66 -14.08
CA ASP A 106 -3.82 3.51 -13.88
C ASP A 106 -4.60 4.76 -14.28
N ALA A 107 -5.79 4.52 -14.84
CA ALA A 107 -6.70 5.61 -15.17
C ALA A 107 -7.11 6.38 -13.90
N GLY A 108 -6.98 7.70 -13.93
CA GLY A 108 -7.32 8.58 -12.80
C GLY A 108 -6.19 8.82 -11.81
N TYR A 109 -5.02 8.16 -11.96
CA TYR A 109 -3.85 8.41 -11.12
C TYR A 109 -3.43 9.89 -11.18
N GLU A 110 -3.21 10.44 -12.38
CA GLU A 110 -2.77 11.84 -12.55
C GLU A 110 -3.79 12.88 -12.06
N ASP A 111 -5.08 12.60 -12.25
CA ASP A 111 -6.16 13.47 -11.79
C ASP A 111 -6.18 13.54 -10.26
N LEU A 112 -6.07 12.39 -9.59
CA LEU A 112 -6.05 12.30 -8.14
C LEU A 112 -4.77 12.89 -7.55
N LYS A 113 -3.61 12.61 -8.15
CA LYS A 113 -2.32 13.21 -7.78
C LYS A 113 -2.37 14.73 -7.82
N THR A 114 -2.96 15.27 -8.88
CA THR A 114 -3.14 16.72 -9.05
C THR A 114 -4.02 17.27 -7.92
N LEU A 115 -5.16 16.64 -7.64
CA LEU A 115 -6.08 17.05 -6.57
C LEU A 115 -5.40 17.06 -5.19
N MET A 116 -4.60 16.04 -4.88
CA MET A 116 -3.82 15.95 -3.64
C MET A 116 -2.81 17.09 -3.52
N SER A 117 -2.14 17.46 -4.62
CA SER A 117 -1.14 18.53 -4.63
C SER A 117 -1.73 19.94 -4.44
N VAL A 118 -2.94 20.18 -4.94
CA VAL A 118 -3.63 21.48 -4.84
C VAL A 118 -4.21 21.69 -3.44
N SER A 119 -4.59 20.60 -2.77
CA SER A 119 -5.22 20.61 -1.45
C SER A 119 -4.21 20.61 -0.30
N ALA A 120 -2.92 20.45 -0.58
CA ALA A 120 -1.87 20.62 0.42
C ALA A 120 -1.89 22.08 0.92
N PRO A 121 -1.94 22.32 2.25
CA PRO A 121 -1.86 23.68 2.77
C PRO A 121 -0.57 24.34 2.26
N LYS A 122 -0.68 25.54 1.69
CA LYS A 122 0.49 26.34 1.33
C LYS A 122 1.36 26.53 2.59
N PRO A 123 2.69 26.37 2.47
CA PRO A 123 3.61 26.64 3.57
C PRO A 123 3.52 28.08 4.07
#